data_AF-A0A8T3CHE9-F1
#
_entry.id   AF-A0A8T3CHE9-F1
#
_cell.length_a   1.000
_cell.length_b   1.000
_cell.length_c   1.000
_cell.angle_alpha   90.00
_cell.angle_beta   90.00
_cell.angle_gamma   90.00
#
_symmetry.space_group_name_H-M   'P 1'
#
loop_
_entity.id
_entity.type
_entity.pdbx_description
1 polymer ?
#
loop_
_entity_poly.entity_id
_entity_poly.type
_entity_poly.pdbx_seq_one_letter_code
_entity_poly.pdbx_strand_id
1 'polypeptide(L)'
;HVLPLGPHPEYTCSFLPKFAIHIETKYEDNCGINENIFGEEKNNFEQEVDFLDIAFDEVPERHYRSSEDPRCFSSAKTGRGPLKEGWRETSRPIMCSYKQVAVQFEVWGLQTRVEQFVHKVIRDVLLVGHRQAFAWVDEWYGMTLEDVRKFESQMHLATNQKLGNYDP
;
A
#
# COMPACT_ATOMS: atom_id res chain seq x y z
N HIS A 1 -9.95 9.85 22.34
CA HIS A 1 -9.69 11.08 21.56
C HIS A 1 -9.42 10.69 20.12
N VAL A 2 -10.39 10.88 19.23
CA VAL A 2 -10.23 10.62 17.79
C VAL A 2 -9.63 11.89 17.19
N LEU A 3 -8.41 11.79 16.67
CA LEU A 3 -7.78 12.86 15.91
C LEU A 3 -8.46 12.95 14.53
N PRO A 4 -8.69 14.17 14.00
CA PRO A 4 -9.27 14.32 12.67
C PRO A 4 -8.28 13.78 11.62
N LEU A 5 -8.77 12.91 10.74
CA LEU A 5 -8.05 12.49 9.54
C LEU A 5 -7.78 13.74 8.70
N GLY A 6 -6.51 14.03 8.44
CA GLY A 6 -6.10 15.08 7.52
C GLY A 6 -6.66 14.85 6.10
N PRO A 7 -6.60 15.85 5.22
CA PRO A 7 -7.17 15.77 3.88
C PRO A 7 -6.61 14.56 3.13
N HIS A 8 -7.50 13.77 2.54
CA HIS A 8 -7.15 12.67 1.65
C HIS A 8 -6.29 13.21 0.50
N PRO A 9 -5.21 12.50 0.09
CA PRO A 9 -4.44 12.93 -1.07
C PRO A 9 -5.32 12.84 -2.33
N GLU A 10 -5.61 14.00 -2.93
CA GLU A 10 -6.34 14.14 -4.18
C GLU A 10 -5.35 14.58 -5.27
N TYR A 11 -5.21 13.77 -6.32
CA TYR A 11 -4.29 14.04 -7.43
C TYR A 11 -5.10 14.43 -8.68
N THR A 12 -4.90 15.63 -9.22
CA THR A 12 -5.60 16.13 -10.42
C THR A 12 -4.62 16.60 -11.50
N CYS A 13 -4.97 16.40 -12.79
CA CYS A 13 -4.19 16.84 -13.95
C CYS A 13 -5.09 17.66 -14.87
N SER A 14 -4.76 18.93 -15.12
CA SER A 14 -5.60 19.89 -15.86
C SER A 14 -5.69 19.66 -17.37
N PHE A 15 -4.87 18.78 -17.93
CA PHE A 15 -4.86 18.43 -19.36
C PHE A 15 -5.58 17.10 -19.68
N LEU A 16 -5.97 16.35 -18.65
CA LEU A 16 -6.73 15.10 -18.81
C LEU A 16 -8.20 15.37 -18.46
N PRO A 17 -9.17 14.87 -19.24
CA PRO A 17 -10.55 14.77 -18.76
C PRO A 17 -10.56 14.07 -17.40
N LYS A 18 -11.52 14.42 -16.54
CA LYS A 18 -11.50 14.12 -15.09
C LYS A 18 -10.91 12.74 -14.80
N PHE A 19 -9.69 12.74 -14.30
CA PHE A 19 -9.00 11.58 -13.77
C PHE A 19 -8.94 11.72 -12.25
N ALA A 20 -9.44 10.73 -11.52
CA ALA A 20 -9.39 10.70 -10.08
C ALA A 20 -9.07 9.27 -9.60
N ILE A 21 -8.23 9.19 -8.57
CA ILE A 21 -8.00 7.96 -7.80
C ILE A 21 -8.38 8.29 -6.36
N HIS A 22 -9.30 7.52 -5.79
CA HIS A 22 -9.64 7.59 -4.38
C HIS A 22 -9.27 6.27 -3.70
N ILE A 23 -8.53 6.35 -2.60
CA ILE A 23 -8.15 5.19 -1.78
C ILE A 23 -8.57 5.46 -0.34
N GLU A 24 -9.57 4.73 0.13
CA GLU A 24 -9.92 4.68 1.55
C GLU A 24 -9.24 3.47 2.19
N THR A 25 -8.58 3.66 3.34
CA THR A 25 -7.92 2.58 4.06
C THR A 25 -8.49 2.42 5.46
N LYS A 26 -8.80 1.19 5.85
CA LYS A 26 -9.14 0.79 7.22
C LYS A 26 -8.25 -0.36 7.66
N TYR A 27 -8.11 -0.52 8.98
CA TYR A 27 -7.23 -1.51 9.58
C TYR A 27 -7.97 -2.29 10.67
N GLU A 28 -7.81 -3.61 10.69
CA GLU A 28 -8.33 -4.47 11.77
C GLU A 28 -7.31 -5.56 12.13
N ASP A 29 -7.32 -5.99 13.39
CA ASP A 29 -6.48 -7.07 13.92
C ASP A 29 -7.05 -8.46 13.55
N ASN A 30 -7.22 -8.70 12.25
CA ASN A 30 -7.70 -9.96 11.69
C ASN A 30 -6.95 -10.31 10.39
N CYS A 31 -7.34 -11.41 9.75
CA CYS A 31 -6.72 -11.91 8.52
C CYS A 31 -7.52 -11.62 7.25
N GLY A 32 -8.31 -10.53 7.22
CA GLY A 32 -9.10 -10.17 6.04
C GLY A 32 -10.50 -10.76 6.00
N ILE A 33 -11.10 -11.04 7.16
CA ILE A 33 -12.41 -11.73 7.26
C ILE A 33 -13.61 -10.78 7.30
N ASN A 34 -13.40 -9.46 7.33
CA ASN A 34 -14.50 -8.50 7.40
C ASN A 34 -14.90 -8.03 5.99
N GLU A 35 -15.98 -8.61 5.47
CA GLU A 35 -16.52 -8.29 4.14
C GLU A 35 -17.23 -6.92 4.09
N ASN A 36 -17.58 -6.32 5.24
CA ASN A 36 -18.42 -5.11 5.31
C ASN A 36 -17.73 -3.93 6.01
N ILE A 37 -16.39 -3.90 6.04
CA ILE A 37 -15.62 -2.89 6.78
C ILE A 37 -15.89 -1.44 6.33
N PHE A 38 -16.32 -1.23 5.07
CA PHE A 38 -16.64 0.10 4.52
C PHE A 38 -18.12 0.49 4.62
N GLY A 39 -18.97 -0.39 5.19
CA GLY A 39 -20.40 -0.17 5.36
C GLY A 39 -21.24 -0.53 4.13
N GLU A 40 -22.48 -0.95 4.36
CA GLU A 40 -23.39 -1.48 3.34
C GLU A 40 -23.76 -0.46 2.24
N GLU A 41 -23.80 0.84 2.56
CA GLU A 41 -24.16 1.89 1.59
C GLU A 41 -23.16 2.04 0.44
N LYS A 42 -21.90 1.64 0.66
CA LYS A 42 -20.85 1.65 -0.38
C LYS A 42 -20.85 0.38 -1.25
N ASN A 43 -21.68 -0.61 -0.94
CA ASN A 43 -21.81 -1.86 -1.70
C ASN A 43 -22.77 -1.75 -2.91
N ASN A 44 -23.22 -0.53 -3.25
CA ASN A 44 -24.11 -0.29 -4.39
C ASN A 44 -23.41 -0.35 -5.77
N PHE A 45 -22.10 -0.56 -5.80
CA PHE A 45 -21.31 -0.74 -7.02
C PHE A 45 -20.74 -2.16 -7.04
N GLU A 46 -20.55 -2.75 -8.23
CA GLU A 46 -19.80 -4.00 -8.37
C GLU A 46 -18.38 -3.79 -7.81
N GLN A 47 -18.04 -4.50 -6.75
CA GLN A 47 -16.73 -4.48 -6.13
C GLN A 47 -16.02 -5.80 -6.41
N GLU A 48 -14.80 -5.72 -6.94
CA GLU A 48 -13.90 -6.85 -7.02
C GLU A 48 -13.05 -6.89 -5.74
N VAL A 49 -13.09 -8.02 -5.02
CA VAL A 49 -12.28 -8.23 -3.83
C VAL A 49 -11.00 -8.95 -4.22
N ASP A 50 -9.86 -8.37 -3.84
CA ASP A 50 -8.55 -8.85 -4.21
C ASP A 50 -7.63 -8.97 -3.00
N PHE A 51 -7.19 -10.21 -2.71
CA PHE A 51 -6.42 -10.53 -1.51
C PHE A 51 -4.92 -10.58 -1.79
N LEU A 52 -4.21 -9.48 -1.55
CA LEU A 52 -2.75 -9.42 -1.73
C LEU A 52 -2.01 -10.42 -0.83
N ASP A 53 -1.27 -11.37 -1.41
CA ASP A 53 -0.34 -12.23 -0.67
C ASP A 53 1.09 -11.72 -0.80
N ILE A 54 1.55 -11.03 0.25
CA ILE A 54 2.90 -10.46 0.28
C ILE A 54 4.00 -11.50 0.11
N ALA A 55 3.76 -12.78 0.42
CA ALA A 55 4.77 -13.83 0.28
C ALA A 55 4.72 -14.49 -1.11
N PHE A 56 3.52 -14.76 -1.62
CA PHE A 56 3.32 -15.67 -2.76
C PHE A 56 2.73 -15.04 -4.03
N ASP A 57 2.22 -13.82 -3.99
CA ASP A 57 1.83 -13.13 -5.22
C ASP A 57 3.08 -12.77 -6.04
N GLU A 58 2.92 -12.82 -7.36
CA GLU A 58 3.98 -12.46 -8.30
C GLU A 58 4.28 -10.96 -8.22
N VAL A 59 5.57 -10.63 -8.05
CA VAL A 59 6.05 -9.25 -8.08
C VAL A 59 6.76 -9.03 -9.41
N PRO A 60 6.54 -7.88 -10.09
CA PRO A 60 7.29 -7.58 -11.31
C PRO A 60 8.80 -7.69 -11.07
N GLU A 61 9.50 -8.42 -11.93
CA GLU A 61 10.93 -8.78 -11.73
C GLU A 61 11.82 -7.58 -11.42
N ARG A 62 11.59 -6.44 -12.08
CA ARG A 62 12.31 -5.17 -11.84
C ARG A 62 12.20 -4.63 -10.41
N HIS A 63 11.18 -5.05 -9.66
CA HIS A 63 10.95 -4.68 -8.26
C HIS A 63 11.32 -5.80 -7.30
N TYR A 64 11.68 -7.00 -7.78
CA TYR A 64 12.08 -8.10 -6.93
C TYR A 64 13.47 -7.88 -6.34
N ARG A 65 13.58 -8.03 -5.02
CA ARG A 65 14.83 -8.06 -4.28
C ARG A 65 14.76 -9.19 -3.26
N SER A 66 15.78 -10.04 -3.23
CA SER A 66 15.83 -11.18 -2.31
C SER A 66 15.82 -10.75 -0.84
N SER A 67 16.41 -9.59 -0.52
CA SER A 67 16.37 -8.99 0.81
C SER A 67 14.99 -8.50 1.23
N GLU A 68 14.09 -8.26 0.26
CA GLU A 68 12.72 -7.81 0.47
C GLU A 68 11.72 -8.96 0.25
N ASP A 69 12.19 -10.22 0.19
CA ASP A 69 11.35 -11.40 0.00
C ASP A 69 10.89 -11.98 1.35
N PRO A 70 9.59 -11.90 1.70
CA PRO A 70 9.10 -12.41 2.98
C PRO A 70 9.28 -13.92 3.17
N ARG A 71 9.47 -14.68 2.08
CA ARG A 71 9.75 -16.13 2.13
C ARG A 71 11.17 -16.46 2.58
N CYS A 72 12.06 -15.47 2.51
CA CYS A 72 13.48 -15.59 2.83
C CYS A 72 13.86 -14.76 4.05
N PHE A 73 13.21 -13.60 4.24
CA PHE A 73 13.47 -12.68 5.31
C PHE A 73 13.01 -13.21 6.67
N SER A 74 13.86 -13.05 7.68
CA SER A 74 13.55 -13.31 9.09
C SER A 74 14.06 -12.14 9.91
N SER A 75 13.17 -11.54 10.70
CA SER A 75 13.49 -10.42 11.59
C SER A 75 14.34 -10.87 12.76
N ALA A 76 15.48 -10.21 12.98
CA ALA A 76 16.32 -10.43 14.15
C ALA A 76 15.73 -9.78 15.42
N LYS A 77 14.97 -8.70 15.29
CA LYS A 77 14.36 -8.01 16.46
C LYS A 77 13.08 -8.67 16.96
N THR A 78 12.27 -9.22 16.06
CA THR A 78 10.92 -9.73 16.37
C THR A 78 10.79 -11.24 16.22
N GLY A 79 11.75 -11.89 15.55
CA GLY A 79 11.67 -13.31 15.21
C GLY A 79 10.61 -13.66 14.16
N ARG A 80 9.97 -12.67 13.54
CA ARG A 80 8.94 -12.89 12.50
C ARG A 80 9.57 -13.27 11.16
N GLY A 81 8.87 -14.13 10.42
CA GLY A 81 9.35 -14.68 9.17
C GLY A 81 10.35 -15.84 9.39
N PRO A 82 10.77 -16.53 8.32
CA PRO A 82 10.25 -16.42 6.97
C PRO A 82 8.80 -16.91 6.85
N LEU A 83 8.01 -16.23 6.02
CA LEU A 83 6.61 -16.60 5.76
C LEU A 83 6.56 -17.88 4.91
N LYS A 84 5.71 -18.81 5.34
CA LYS A 84 5.45 -20.09 4.66
C LYS A 84 4.03 -20.12 4.09
N GLU A 85 3.74 -21.11 3.27
CA GLU A 85 2.37 -21.32 2.79
C GLU A 85 1.41 -21.47 3.99
N GLY A 86 0.24 -20.84 3.93
CA GLY A 86 -0.68 -20.75 5.07
C GLY A 86 -0.22 -19.81 6.20
N TRP A 87 0.66 -18.84 5.91
CA TRP A 87 1.13 -17.88 6.91
C TRP A 87 0.00 -17.01 7.48
N ARG A 88 -1.07 -16.75 6.72
CA ARG A 88 -2.21 -15.91 7.15
C ARG A 88 -2.93 -16.53 8.36
N GLU A 89 -3.05 -17.86 8.37
CA GLU A 89 -3.73 -18.61 9.43
C GLU A 89 -2.82 -18.80 10.65
N THR A 90 -1.52 -18.98 10.41
CA THR A 90 -0.54 -19.42 11.43
C THR A 90 0.24 -18.28 12.09
N SER A 91 0.40 -17.14 11.41
CA SER A 91 1.22 -16.01 11.92
C SER A 91 0.46 -15.15 12.92
N ARG A 92 1.08 -14.83 14.06
CA ARG A 92 0.56 -13.87 15.03
C ARG A 92 1.70 -12.97 15.56
N PRO A 93 1.41 -11.71 15.92
CA PRO A 93 0.16 -10.98 15.65
C PRO A 93 -0.07 -10.77 14.15
N ILE A 94 -1.32 -10.52 13.74
CA ILE A 94 -1.69 -10.23 12.36
C ILE A 94 -2.70 -9.08 12.33
N MET A 95 -2.60 -8.27 11.29
CA MET A 95 -3.57 -7.23 10.97
C MET A 95 -3.84 -7.25 9.46
N CYS A 96 -4.99 -6.75 9.05
CA CYS A 96 -5.35 -6.56 7.67
C CYS A 96 -5.51 -5.07 7.38
N SER A 97 -4.90 -4.59 6.29
CA SER A 97 -5.18 -3.28 5.71
C SER A 97 -6.17 -3.45 4.57
N TYR A 98 -7.41 -3.01 4.80
CA TYR A 98 -8.46 -3.01 3.79
C TYR A 98 -8.35 -1.72 3.01
N LYS A 99 -8.24 -1.81 1.68
CA LYS A 99 -8.07 -0.65 0.79
C LYS A 99 -9.18 -0.65 -0.26
N GLN A 100 -10.16 0.23 -0.09
CA GLN A 100 -11.18 0.46 -1.10
C GLN A 100 -10.63 1.46 -2.11
N VAL A 101 -10.42 1.01 -3.35
CA VAL A 101 -9.84 1.81 -4.43
C VAL A 101 -10.94 2.10 -5.45
N ALA A 102 -11.14 3.37 -5.77
CA ALA A 102 -11.98 3.83 -6.86
C ALA A 102 -11.14 4.63 -7.85
N VAL A 103 -11.26 4.31 -9.14
CA VAL A 103 -10.61 5.03 -10.23
C VAL A 103 -11.69 5.54 -11.16
N GLN A 104 -11.62 6.82 -11.51
CA GLN A 104 -12.53 7.47 -12.46
C GLN A 104 -11.71 8.06 -13.59
N PHE A 105 -12.05 7.73 -14.83
CA PHE A 105 -11.43 8.29 -16.03
C PHE A 105 -12.46 8.62 -17.12
N GLU A 106 -12.87 9.89 -17.20
CA GLU A 106 -13.96 10.34 -18.10
C GLU A 106 -13.48 10.58 -19.55
N VAL A 107 -12.87 9.58 -20.20
CA VAL A 107 -12.44 9.65 -21.61
C VAL A 107 -13.14 8.62 -22.47
N TRP A 108 -13.90 9.13 -23.45
CA TRP A 108 -14.62 8.27 -24.40
C TRP A 108 -13.67 7.32 -25.14
N GLY A 109 -14.04 6.04 -25.17
CA GLY A 109 -13.26 4.98 -25.83
C GLY A 109 -12.02 4.50 -25.07
N LEU A 110 -11.64 5.15 -23.95
CA LEU A 110 -10.44 4.78 -23.17
C LEU A 110 -10.72 4.47 -21.70
N GLN A 111 -11.89 4.87 -21.16
CA GLN A 111 -12.29 4.71 -19.76
C GLN A 111 -11.88 3.37 -19.14
N THR A 112 -12.52 2.28 -19.54
CA THR A 112 -12.32 0.95 -18.94
C THR A 112 -10.88 0.49 -18.98
N ARG A 113 -10.20 0.69 -20.12
CA ARG A 113 -8.82 0.24 -20.32
C ARG A 113 -7.86 0.98 -19.38
N VAL A 114 -8.05 2.28 -19.19
CA VAL A 114 -7.21 3.10 -18.32
C VAL A 114 -7.51 2.82 -16.85
N GLU A 115 -8.79 2.73 -16.47
CA GLU A 115 -9.18 2.41 -15.09
C GLU A 115 -8.62 1.04 -14.66
N GLN A 116 -8.78 0.00 -15.48
CA GLN A 116 -8.21 -1.33 -15.21
C GLN A 116 -6.68 -1.31 -15.12
N PHE A 117 -6.02 -0.55 -16.00
CA PHE A 117 -4.57 -0.39 -15.95
C PHE A 117 -4.11 0.26 -14.64
N VAL A 118 -4.80 1.32 -14.20
CA VAL A 118 -4.49 2.01 -12.96
C VAL A 118 -4.72 1.10 -11.75
N HIS A 119 -5.81 0.32 -11.72
CA HIS A 119 -6.02 -0.69 -10.68
C HIS A 119 -4.87 -1.70 -10.60
N LYS A 120 -4.39 -2.20 -11.75
CA LYS A 120 -3.22 -3.10 -11.78
C LYS A 120 -1.97 -2.43 -11.22
N VAL A 121 -1.70 -1.18 -11.59
CA VAL A 121 -0.55 -0.42 -11.06
C VAL A 121 -0.67 -0.23 -9.54
N ILE A 122 -1.86 0.09 -9.05
CA ILE A 122 -2.11 0.23 -7.60
C ILE A 122 -1.89 -1.10 -6.88
N ARG A 123 -2.41 -2.22 -7.42
CA ARG A 123 -2.15 -3.57 -6.88
C ARG A 123 -0.65 -3.84 -6.76
N ASP A 124 0.12 -3.60 -7.83
CA ASP A 124 1.58 -3.81 -7.84
C ASP A 124 2.29 -2.95 -6.78
N VAL A 125 1.94 -1.66 -6.68
CA VAL A 125 2.52 -0.73 -5.70
C VAL A 125 2.20 -1.17 -4.27
N LEU A 126 0.96 -1.58 -4.02
CA LEU A 126 0.55 -2.07 -2.70
C LEU A 126 1.29 -3.36 -2.34
N LEU A 127 1.41 -4.32 -3.26
CA LEU A 127 2.11 -5.56 -3.02
C LEU A 127 3.59 -5.31 -2.67
N VAL A 128 4.30 -4.53 -3.50
CA VAL A 128 5.71 -4.18 -3.27
C VAL A 128 5.88 -3.43 -1.95
N GLY A 129 5.05 -2.43 -1.68
CA GLY A 129 5.14 -1.62 -0.46
C GLY A 129 4.95 -2.44 0.81
N HIS A 130 3.99 -3.39 0.84
CA HIS A 130 3.79 -4.23 2.03
C HIS A 130 4.90 -5.29 2.20
N ARG A 131 5.47 -5.79 1.11
CA ARG A 131 6.67 -6.65 1.17
C ARG A 131 7.83 -5.92 1.82
N GLN A 132 8.09 -4.68 1.38
CA GLN A 132 9.12 -3.82 1.95
C GLN A 132 8.84 -3.51 3.42
N ALA A 133 7.60 -3.14 3.77
CA ALA A 133 7.23 -2.88 5.15
C ALA A 133 7.51 -4.09 6.08
N PHE A 134 7.23 -5.31 5.61
CA PHE A 134 7.55 -6.54 6.36
C PHE A 134 9.05 -6.79 6.45
N ALA A 135 9.77 -6.71 5.33
CA ALA A 135 11.22 -6.98 5.28
C ALA A 135 12.07 -5.93 6.00
N TRP A 136 11.56 -4.70 6.13
CA TRP A 136 12.24 -3.61 6.85
C TRP A 136 11.77 -3.48 8.30
N VAL A 137 11.05 -4.48 8.84
CA VAL A 137 10.60 -4.46 10.24
C VAL A 137 11.72 -4.21 11.22
N ASP A 138 12.92 -4.73 10.97
CA ASP A 138 14.06 -4.50 11.86
C ASP A 138 14.54 -3.04 11.85
N GLU A 139 14.23 -2.26 10.81
CA GLU A 139 14.60 -0.85 10.71
C GLU A 139 13.65 0.03 11.53
N TRP A 140 12.33 -0.22 11.44
CA TRP A 140 11.33 0.63 12.08
C TRP A 140 10.83 0.09 13.43
N TYR A 141 11.01 -1.20 13.73
CA TYR A 141 10.60 -1.77 15.01
C TYR A 141 11.40 -1.15 16.17
N GLY A 142 10.66 -0.54 17.09
CA GLY A 142 11.19 0.19 18.24
C GLY A 142 11.44 1.69 17.99
N MET A 143 11.16 2.23 16.80
CA MET A 143 11.23 3.67 16.56
C MET A 143 10.17 4.40 17.38
N THR A 144 10.57 5.53 17.98
CA THR A 144 9.63 6.46 18.59
C THR A 144 9.01 7.37 17.54
N LEU A 145 7.91 8.05 17.88
CA LEU A 145 7.32 9.06 16.99
C LEU A 145 8.30 10.20 16.66
N GLU A 146 9.23 10.50 17.58
CA GLU A 146 10.27 11.50 17.32
C GLU A 146 11.27 11.02 16.27
N ASP A 147 11.67 9.74 16.31
CA ASP A 147 12.55 9.14 15.31
C ASP A 147 11.89 9.16 13.93
N VAL A 148 10.59 8.84 13.88
CA VAL A 148 9.81 8.90 12.63
C VAL A 148 9.81 10.32 12.06
N ARG A 149 9.54 11.34 12.87
CA ARG A 149 9.56 12.75 12.43
C ARG A 149 10.94 13.19 11.92
N LYS A 150 12.01 12.76 12.58
CA LYS A 150 13.39 13.05 12.13
C LYS A 150 13.66 12.39 10.78
N PHE A 151 13.27 11.14 10.63
CA PHE A 151 13.41 10.41 9.36
C PHE A 151 12.63 11.08 8.22
N GLU A 152 11.37 11.44 8.45
CA GLU A 152 10.54 12.17 7.48
C GLU A 152 11.20 13.48 7.05
N SER A 153 11.73 14.26 8.01
CA SER A 153 12.41 15.52 7.73
C SER A 153 13.67 15.33 6.88
N GLN A 154 14.49 14.33 7.20
CA GLN A 154 15.69 14.00 6.42
C GLN A 154 15.35 13.55 5.00
N MET A 155 14.33 12.69 4.85
CA MET A 155 13.88 12.20 3.55
C MET A 155 13.28 13.30 2.68
N HIS A 156 12.51 14.21 3.28
CA HIS A 156 11.98 15.39 2.58
C HIS A 156 13.12 16.28 2.05
N LEU A 157 14.13 16.56 2.88
CA LEU A 157 15.30 17.34 2.47
C LEU A 157 16.09 16.67 1.34
N ALA A 158 16.38 15.36 1.46
CA ALA A 158 17.11 14.62 0.45
C ALA A 158 16.37 14.54 -0.89
N THR A 159 15.03 14.40 -0.85
CA THR A 159 14.18 14.41 -2.04
C THR A 159 14.24 15.78 -2.73
N ASN A 160 14.12 16.86 -1.97
CA ASN A 160 14.19 18.23 -2.51
C ASN A 160 15.55 18.55 -3.11
N GLN A 161 16.66 18.03 -2.55
CA GLN A 161 18.00 18.18 -3.14
C GLN A 161 18.13 17.45 -4.48
N LYS A 162 17.58 16.24 -4.60
CA LYS A 162 17.61 15.49 -5.87
C LYS A 162 16.78 16.15 -6.97
N LEU A 163 15.64 16.74 -6.61
CA LEU A 163 14.78 17.46 -7.54
C LEU A 163 15.33 18.84 -7.90
N GLY A 164 15.94 19.54 -6.94
CA GLY A 164 16.56 20.86 -7.15
C GLY A 164 17.88 20.84 -7.94
N ASN A 165 18.50 19.66 -8.10
CA ASN A 165 19.70 19.48 -8.92
C ASN A 165 19.40 19.17 -10.40
N TYR A 166 18.12 19.12 -10.80
CA TYR A 166 17.73 19.16 -12.21
C TYR A 166 17.61 20.63 -12.64
N ASP A 167 18.72 21.22 -13.09
CA ASP A 167 18.72 22.43 -13.93
C ASP A 167 18.38 21.97 -15.37
N PRO A 168 17.46 22.62 -16.11
CA PRO A 168 17.09 22.24 -17.48
C PRO A 168 18.27 22.12 -18.47
#